data_AF-A0A832ZDH7-F1
#
_entry.id   AF-A0A832ZDH7-F1
#
_cell.length_a   1.000
_cell.length_b   1.000
_cell.length_c   1.000
_cell.angle_alpha   90.00
_cell.angle_beta   90.00
_cell.angle_gamma   90.00
#
_symmetry.space_group_name_H-M   'P 1'
#
loop_
_entity.id
_entity.type
_entity.pdbx_description
1 polymer ?
#
loop_
_entity_poly.entity_id
_entity_poly.type
_entity_poly.pdbx_seq_one_letter_code
_entity_poly.pdbx_strand_id
1 'polypeptide(L)' 'MKFPREEDAEAAYVALEPEIGHSRRFRARIRRDGCIIVIDVDADDLSALRAALNSYLRWVAMIEKLQKLINAS' A
#
# COMPACT_ATOMS: atom_id res chain seq x y z
N MET A 1 4.40 -4.06 3.62
CA MET A 1 5.59 -3.29 3.20
C MET A 1 6.35 -2.84 4.44
N LYS A 2 7.67 -3.07 4.51
CA LYS A 2 8.50 -2.66 5.66
C LYS A 2 9.31 -1.42 5.30
N PHE A 3 9.34 -0.46 6.21
CA PHE A 3 10.07 0.79 6.10
C PHE A 3 11.27 0.80 7.07
N PRO A 4 12.35 1.55 6.77
CA PRO A 4 13.50 1.66 7.67
C PRO A 4 13.18 2.38 8.98
N ARG A 5 12.34 3.42 8.93
CA ARG A 5 11.93 4.23 10.08
C ARG A 5 10.41 4.31 10.16
N GLU A 6 9.89 4.50 11.38
CA GLU A 6 8.45 4.64 11.61
C GLU A 6 7.87 5.89 10.94
N GLU A 7 8.62 7.00 10.89
CA GLU A 7 8.20 8.23 10.21
C GLU A 7 7.98 8.02 8.70
N ASP A 8 8.80 7.17 8.07
CA ASP A 8 8.63 6.84 6.65
C ASP A 8 7.38 5.98 6.43
N ALA A 9 7.08 5.07 7.36
CA ALA A 9 5.86 4.26 7.33
C ALA A 9 4.61 5.10 7.58
N GLU A 10 4.67 6.08 8.48
CA GLU A 10 3.57 7.02 8.75
C GLU A 10 3.30 7.90 7.52
N ALA A 11 4.34 8.48 6.92
CA ALA A 11 4.20 9.29 5.71
C ALA A 11 3.57 8.50 4.56
N ALA A 12 4.03 7.25 4.35
CA ALA A 12 3.45 6.38 3.34
C ALA A 12 2.01 5.96 3.67
N TYR A 13 1.69 5.71 4.95
CA TYR A 13 0.32 5.39 5.38
C TYR A 13 -0.63 6.55 5.07
N VAL A 14 -0.29 7.78 5.49
CA VAL A 14 -1.12 8.97 5.28
C VAL A 14 -1.33 9.25 3.78
N ALA A 15 -0.31 9.03 2.96
CA ALA A 15 -0.43 9.21 1.51
C ALA A 15 -1.30 8.14 0.83
N LEU A 16 -1.29 6.89 1.33
CA LEU A 16 -2.01 5.76 0.74
C LEU A 16 -3.45 5.61 1.26
N GLU A 17 -3.71 5.96 2.52
CA GLU A 17 -5.02 5.84 3.16
C GLU A 17 -6.20 6.36 2.31
N PRO A 18 -6.15 7.58 1.72
CA PRO A 18 -7.27 8.10 0.93
C PRO A 18 -7.50 7.31 -0.38
N GLU A 19 -6.47 6.63 -0.88
CA GLU A 19 -6.53 5.87 -2.13
C GLU A 19 -7.03 4.43 -1.90
N ILE A 20 -7.02 3.95 -0.65
CA ILE A 20 -7.48 2.61 -0.29
C ILE A 20 -9.01 2.61 -0.23
N GLY A 21 -9.62 2.22 -1.34
CA GLY A 21 -11.07 2.17 -1.49
C GLY A 21 -11.69 0.77 -1.51
N HIS A 22 -13.01 0.77 -1.56
CA HIS A 22 -13.81 -0.39 -1.95
C HIS A 22 -14.25 -0.28 -3.41
N SER A 23 -14.58 -1.42 -4.02
CA SER A 23 -15.39 -1.48 -5.23
C SER A 23 -16.56 -2.44 -5.01
N ARG A 24 -17.41 -2.62 -6.02
CA ARG A 24 -18.47 -3.65 -5.94
C ARG A 24 -17.95 -5.08 -5.80
N ARG A 25 -16.68 -5.36 -6.14
CA ARG A 25 -16.12 -6.72 -6.23
C ARG A 25 -14.95 -6.99 -5.29
N PHE A 26 -14.50 -5.97 -4.56
CA PHE A 26 -13.46 -6.12 -3.55
C PHE A 26 -13.54 -5.01 -2.51
N ARG A 27 -13.03 -5.28 -1.31
CA ARG A 27 -12.75 -4.31 -0.26
C ARG A 27 -11.27 -4.38 0.08
N ALA A 28 -10.65 -3.23 0.25
CA ALA A 28 -9.32 -3.16 0.81
C ALA A 28 -9.32 -2.33 2.09
N ARG A 29 -8.40 -2.66 3.00
CA ARG A 29 -8.11 -1.88 4.20
C ARG A 29 -6.61 -1.74 4.31
N ILE A 30 -6.16 -0.59 4.80
CA ILE A 30 -4.76 -0.33 5.11
C ILE A 30 -4.61 -0.15 6.61
N ARG A 31 -3.51 -0.65 7.15
CA ARG A 31 -3.15 -0.56 8.57
C ARG A 31 -1.66 -0.33 8.69
N ARG A 32 -1.24 0.41 9.70
CA ARG A 32 0.16 0.55 10.09
C ARG A 32 0.43 -0.18 11.40
N ASP A 33 1.55 -0.88 11.46
CA ASP A 33 2.10 -1.55 12.62
C ASP A 33 3.59 -1.19 12.74
N GLY A 34 3.89 -0.14 13.52
CA GLY A 34 5.24 0.44 13.62
C GLY A 34 5.79 0.84 12.24
N CYS A 35 6.89 0.19 11.84
CA CYS A 35 7.54 0.35 10.53
C CYS A 35 6.89 -0.47 9.40
N ILE A 36 5.74 -1.10 9.60
CA ILE A 36 5.11 -1.99 8.62
C ILE A 36 3.75 -1.43 8.20
N ILE A 37 3.52 -1.35 6.89
CA ILE A 37 2.19 -1.13 6.31
C ILE A 37 1.64 -2.48 5.85
N VAL A 38 0.40 -2.76 6.24
CA VAL A 38 -0.38 -3.93 5.84
C VAL A 38 -1.57 -3.47 5.00
N ILE A 39 -1.76 -4.09 3.84
CA ILE A 39 -2.96 -3.91 3.02
C ILE A 39 -3.69 -5.24 2.97
N ASP A 40 -4.88 -5.28 3.57
CA ASP A 40 -5.76 -6.45 3.56
C ASP A 40 -6.76 -6.29 2.42
N VAL A 41 -6.84 -7.28 1.54
CA VAL A 41 -7.77 -7.29 0.40
C VAL A 41 -8.71 -8.49 0.52
N ASP A 42 -10.00 -8.21 0.47
CA ASP A 42 -11.09 -9.18 0.44
C ASP A 42 -11.81 -9.04 -0.91
N ALA A 43 -11.91 -10.11 -1.69
CA ALA A 43 -12.42 -10.08 -3.06
C ALA A 43 -13.26 -11.31 -3.37
N ASP A 44 -14.32 -11.12 -4.17
CA ASP A 44 -15.31 -12.17 -4.45
C ASP A 44 -14.77 -13.30 -5.34
N ASP A 45 -13.76 -12.97 -6.17
CA ASP A 45 -13.13 -13.91 -7.10
C ASP A 45 -11.66 -13.53 -7.38
N LEU A 46 -10.95 -14.44 -8.03
CA LEU A 46 -9.52 -14.28 -8.33
C LEU A 46 -9.23 -13.15 -9.33
N SER A 47 -10.18 -12.83 -10.21
CA SER A 47 -10.06 -11.73 -11.17
C SER A 47 -10.15 -10.38 -10.46
N ALA A 48 -11.09 -10.23 -9.53
CA ALA A 48 -11.23 -9.07 -8.67
C ALA A 48 -10.02 -8.89 -7.76
N LEU A 49 -9.48 -9.97 -7.19
CA LEU A 49 -8.24 -9.93 -6.41
C LEU A 49 -7.06 -9.45 -7.26
N ARG A 50 -6.89 -9.98 -8.48
CA ARG A 50 -5.86 -9.53 -9.43
C ARG A 50 -5.99 -8.04 -9.75
N ALA A 51 -7.21 -7.56 -9.97
CA ALA A 51 -7.46 -6.15 -10.25
C ALA A 51 -7.06 -5.26 -9.07
N ALA A 52 -7.46 -5.64 -7.85
CA ALA A 52 -7.07 -4.93 -6.62
C ALA A 52 -5.55 -4.93 -6.41
N LEU A 53 -4.89 -6.09 -6.54
CA LEU A 53 -3.43 -6.21 -6.42
C LEU A 53 -2.69 -5.38 -7.47
N ASN A 54 -3.17 -5.32 -8.72
CA ASN A 54 -2.53 -4.50 -9.76
C ASN A 54 -2.54 -3.00 -9.44
N SER A 55 -3.54 -2.52 -8.70
CA SER A 55 -3.58 -1.14 -8.21
C SER A 55 -2.56 -0.94 -7.07
N TYR A 56 -2.55 -1.83 -6.09
CA TYR A 56 -1.69 -1.68 -4.89
C TYR A 56 -0.21 -1.97 -5.15
N LEU A 57 0.12 -2.98 -5.95
CA LEU A 57 1.51 -3.29 -6.31
C LEU A 57 2.18 -2.12 -7.06
N ARG A 58 1.41 -1.38 -7.86
CA ARG A 58 1.90 -0.17 -8.54
C ARG A 58 2.31 0.91 -7.54
N TRP A 59 1.51 1.12 -6.49
CA TRP A 59 1.84 2.09 -5.44
C TRP A 59 3.03 1.64 -4.60
N VAL A 60 3.11 0.35 -4.24
CA VAL A 60 4.26 -0.21 -3.53
C VAL A 60 5.55 0.03 -4.33
N ALA A 61 5.54 -0.28 -5.63
CA ALA A 61 6.70 -0.06 -6.50
C ALA A 61 7.09 1.43 -6.60
N MET A 62 6.11 2.33 -6.60
CA MET A 62 6.36 3.77 -6.62
C MET A 62 7.00 4.26 -5.32
N ILE A 63 6.50 3.82 -4.16
CA ILE A 63 7.04 4.19 -2.86
C ILE A 63 8.46 3.65 -2.68
N GLU A 64 8.72 2.39 -3.06
CA GLU A 64 10.07 1.83 -3.03
C GLU A 64 11.06 2.62 -3.89
N LYS A 65 10.62 3.11 -5.05
CA LYS A 65 11.44 3.95 -5.91
C LYS A 65 11.72 5.31 -5.27
N LEU A 66 10.72 5.95 -4.66
CA LEU A 66 10.90 7.23 -3.97
C LEU A 66 11.84 7.11 -2.77
N GLN A 67 11.71 6.04 -1.98
CA GLN A 67 12.63 5.78 -0.87
C GLN A 67 14.07 5.65 -1.33
N LYS A 68 14.32 4.95 -2.44
CA LYS A 68 15.67 4.84 -3.01
C LYS A 68 16.24 6.19 -3.46
N LEU A 69 15.40 7.10 -3.97
CA LEU A 69 15.83 8.43 -4.38
C LEU A 69 16.18 9.32 -3.18
N ILE A 70 15.33 9.31 -2.14
CA ILE A 70 15.55 10.11 -0.93
C ILE A 70 16.79 9.62 -0.17
N ASN A 71 17.00 8.31 -0.06
CA ASN A 71 18.15 7.74 0.65
C ASN A 71 19.47 7.79 -0.15
N ALA A 72 19.42 8.17 -1.43
CA ALA A 72 20.60 8.32 -2.27
C ALA A 72 21.10 9.77 -2.36
N SER A 73 20.40 10.72 -1.74
CA SER A 73 20.72 12.15 -1.68
C SER A 73 21.22 12.54 -0.30
#